data_AF-A0A9E2GJL2-F1
#
_entry.id   AF-A0A9E2GJL2-F1
#
_cell.length_a   1.000
_cell.length_b   1.000
_cell.length_c   1.000
_cell.angle_alpha   90.00
_cell.angle_beta   90.00
_cell.angle_gamma   90.00
#
_symmetry.space_group_name_H-M   'P 1'
#
loop_
_entity.id
_entity.type
_entity.pdbx_description
1 polymer ?
#
loop_
_entity_poly.entity_id
_entity_poly.type
_entity_poly.pdbx_seq_one_letter_code
_entity_poly.pdbx_strand_id
1 'polypeptide(L)'
;MITFTKEAWNHYLYWQSAERKIVERINMLIKDSLRDPFHGIGKPEPLKGQLSGFWSRRINDEHRLVYQYRDGEVIIISCRFHY
;
A
#
# COMPACT_ATOMS: atom_id res chain seq x y z
N MET A 1 11.17 7.86 3.56
CA MET A 1 11.63 6.47 3.88
C MET A 1 10.49 5.50 3.60
N ILE A 2 10.76 4.21 3.35
CA ILE A 2 9.73 3.18 3.20
C ILE A 2 9.94 2.16 4.32
N THR A 3 8.89 1.89 5.09
CA THR A 3 8.89 0.86 6.13
C THR A 3 7.76 -0.11 5.90
N PHE A 4 8.02 -1.40 6.11
CA PHE A 4 7.00 -2.45 6.04
C PHE A 4 6.74 -2.98 7.45
N THR A 5 5.46 -3.17 7.79
CA THR A 5 5.14 -4.09 8.89
C THR A 5 5.57 -5.50 8.53
N LYS A 6 5.75 -6.36 9.53
CA LYS A 6 6.07 -7.79 9.30
C LYS A 6 5.03 -8.47 8.41
N GLU A 7 3.75 -8.12 8.58
CA GLU A 7 2.66 -8.64 7.77
C GLU A 7 2.74 -8.15 6.31
N ALA A 8 2.89 -6.84 6.09
CA ALA A 8 3.07 -6.27 4.76
C ALA A 8 4.27 -6.86 4.02
N TRP A 9 5.37 -7.10 4.75
CA TRP A 9 6.56 -7.72 4.20
C TRP A 9 6.27 -9.15 3.71
N ASN A 10 5.57 -9.96 4.49
CA ASN A 10 5.17 -11.30 4.08
C ASN A 10 4.21 -11.29 2.88
N HIS A 11 3.29 -10.33 2.82
CA HIS A 11 2.42 -10.12 1.65
C HIS A 11 3.24 -9.80 0.40
N TYR A 12 4.23 -8.91 0.54
CA TYR A 12 5.10 -8.53 -0.56
C TYR A 12 5.93 -9.73 -1.06
N LEU A 13 6.54 -10.51 -0.16
CA LEU A 13 7.29 -11.72 -0.51
C LEU A 13 6.41 -12.79 -1.18
N TYR A 14 5.17 -12.95 -0.72
CA TYR A 14 4.22 -13.85 -1.38
C TYR A 14 3.98 -13.47 -2.84
N TRP A 15 3.80 -12.18 -3.13
CA TRP A 15 3.58 -11.74 -4.52
C TRP A 15 4.79 -11.96 -5.42
N GLN A 16 6.01 -11.94 -4.87
CA GLN A 16 7.23 -12.22 -5.65
C GLN A 16 7.28 -13.64 -6.18
N SER A 17 6.74 -14.62 -5.44
CA SER A 17 6.66 -16.01 -5.91
C SER A 17 5.37 -16.30 -6.69
N ALA A 18 4.28 -15.59 -6.40
CA ALA A 18 2.97 -15.85 -7.00
C ALA A 18 2.74 -15.11 -8.33
N GLU A 19 2.87 -13.78 -8.35
CA GLU A 19 2.51 -12.96 -9.51
C GLU A 19 3.32 -11.65 -9.60
N ARG A 20 4.32 -11.65 -10.50
CA ARG A 20 5.24 -10.53 -10.68
C ARG A 20 4.56 -9.21 -11.07
N LYS A 21 3.46 -9.25 -11.84
CA LYS A 21 2.72 -8.04 -12.24
C LYS A 21 2.14 -7.29 -11.04
N ILE A 22 1.72 -8.02 -10.00
CA ILE A 22 1.20 -7.40 -8.77
C ILE A 22 2.34 -6.74 -8.00
N VAL A 23 3.54 -7.33 -7.94
CA VAL A 23 4.73 -6.71 -7.34
C VAL A 23 5.08 -5.39 -8.04
N GLU A 24 5.08 -5.38 -9.38
CA GLU A 24 5.33 -4.17 -10.18
C GLU A 24 4.30 -3.09 -9.86
N ARG A 25 3.02 -3.46 -9.75
CA ARG A 25 1.94 -2.54 -9.37
C ARG A 25 2.08 -2.00 -7.95
N ILE A 26 2.43 -2.84 -6.96
CA ILE A 26 2.70 -2.42 -5.58
C ILE A 26 3.86 -1.42 -5.56
N ASN A 27 4.95 -1.71 -6.25
CA ASN A 27 6.11 -0.83 -6.33
C ASN A 27 5.78 0.53 -6.97
N MET A 28 4.94 0.55 -8.00
CA MET A 28 4.44 1.80 -8.59
C MET A 28 3.64 2.61 -7.58
N LEU A 29 2.72 1.97 -6.84
CA LEU A 29 1.89 2.65 -5.84
C LEU A 29 2.73 3.20 -4.69
N ILE A 30 3.71 2.45 -4.18
CA ILE A 30 4.62 2.92 -3.12
C ILE A 30 5.43 4.13 -3.58
N LYS A 31 5.96 4.10 -4.82
CA LYS A 31 6.71 5.22 -5.40
C LYS A 31 5.83 6.47 -5.56
N ASP A 32 4.56 6.30 -5.94
CA ASP A 32 3.61 7.40 -6.06
C ASP A 32 3.27 7.97 -4.67
N SER A 33 3.00 7.12 -3.68
CA SER A 33 2.73 7.52 -2.29
C SER A 33 3.89 8.26 -1.63
N LEU A 34 5.13 8.05 -2.06
CA LEU A 34 6.28 8.83 -1.58
C LEU A 34 6.30 10.27 -2.15
N ARG A 35 5.68 10.50 -3.32
CA ARG A 35 5.66 11.81 -4.00
C ARG A 35 4.40 12.59 -3.64
N ASP A 36 3.25 11.95 -3.75
CA ASP A 36 1.94 12.50 -3.40
C ASP A 36 1.18 11.46 -2.57
N PRO A 37 1.28 11.53 -1.22
CA PRO A 37 0.73 10.50 -0.35
C PRO A 37 -0.79 10.39 -0.39
N PHE A 38 -1.53 11.40 -0.86
CA PHE A 38 -2.99 11.47 -0.69
C PHE A 38 -3.75 11.57 -2.02
N HIS A 39 -3.05 11.73 -3.14
CA HIS A 39 -3.64 11.73 -4.48
C HIS A 39 -2.82 10.87 -5.45
N GLY A 40 -3.23 10.84 -6.71
CA GLY A 40 -2.54 10.09 -7.76
C GLY A 40 -3.13 8.71 -8.04
N ILE A 41 -2.27 7.74 -8.36
CA ILE A 41 -2.72 6.48 -8.94
C ILE A 41 -3.32 5.53 -7.91
N GLY A 42 -4.24 4.68 -8.38
CA GLY A 42 -4.87 3.66 -7.54
C GLY A 42 -6.01 4.18 -6.67
N LYS A 43 -6.59 5.34 -6.99
CA LYS A 43 -7.75 5.92 -6.26
C LYS A 43 -7.52 5.95 -4.75
N PRO A 44 -6.63 6.83 -4.26
CA PRO A 44 -6.34 6.94 -2.83
C PRO A 44 -7.61 7.29 -2.06
N GLU A 45 -7.90 6.50 -1.02
CA GLU A 45 -9.08 6.66 -0.19
C GLU A 45 -8.65 6.69 1.29
N PRO A 46 -8.99 7.75 2.07
CA PRO A 46 -8.71 7.77 3.49
C PRO A 46 -9.62 6.75 4.21
N LEU A 47 -9.01 5.92 5.07
CA LEU A 47 -9.75 4.98 5.89
C LEU A 47 -10.35 5.70 7.11
N LYS A 48 -11.44 5.12 7.65
CA LYS A 48 -12.28 5.73 8.70
C LYS A 48 -12.30 4.91 9.97
N GLY A 49 -12.80 5.50 11.06
CA GLY A 49 -12.99 4.81 12.34
C GLY A 49 -11.66 4.46 13.00
N GLN A 50 -11.47 3.21 13.41
CA GLN A 50 -10.21 2.75 14.01
C GLN A 50 -9.01 2.81 13.05
N LEU A 51 -9.27 2.89 11.74
CA LEU A 51 -8.25 3.06 10.71
C LEU A 51 -8.10 4.52 10.26
N SER A 52 -8.59 5.49 11.04
CA SER A 52 -8.37 6.90 10.75
C SER A 52 -6.87 7.22 10.74
N GLY A 53 -6.41 7.92 9.70
CA GLY A 53 -5.00 8.21 9.47
C GLY A 53 -4.28 7.21 8.55
N PHE A 54 -4.93 6.10 8.20
CA PHE A 54 -4.46 5.20 7.14
C PHE A 54 -5.11 5.52 5.80
N TRP A 55 -4.46 5.08 4.74
CA TRP A 55 -4.87 5.30 3.36
C TRP A 55 -4.84 3.98 2.59
N SER A 56 -5.79 3.83 1.68
CA SER A 56 -5.91 2.68 0.80
C SER A 56 -5.75 3.08 -0.65
N ARG A 57 -5.03 2.27 -1.43
CA ARG A 57 -4.95 2.37 -2.90
C ARG A 57 -5.23 1.01 -3.54
N ARG A 58 -5.91 1.03 -4.67
CA ARG A 58 -6.23 -0.15 -5.48
C ARG A 58 -5.01 -0.69 -6.20
N ILE A 59 -4.62 -1.90 -5.82
CA ILE A 59 -3.66 -2.71 -6.57
C ILE A 59 -4.37 -3.25 -7.81
N ASN A 60 -5.48 -3.96 -7.60
CA ASN A 60 -6.44 -4.43 -8.60
C ASN A 60 -7.86 -4.31 -8.00
N ASP A 61 -8.85 -5.02 -8.54
CA ASP A 61 -10.22 -4.93 -8.01
C ASP A 61 -10.36 -5.52 -6.60
N GLU A 62 -9.58 -6.55 -6.28
CA GLU A 62 -9.65 -7.30 -5.01
C GLU A 62 -8.71 -6.76 -3.92
N HIS A 63 -7.47 -6.43 -4.27
CA HIS A 63 -6.41 -6.15 -3.31
C HIS A 63 -6.14 -4.66 -3.15
N ARG A 64 -5.77 -4.28 -1.93
CA ARG A 64 -5.43 -2.91 -1.56
C ARG A 64 -4.02 -2.82 -1.02
N LEU A 65 -3.34 -1.73 -1.37
CA LEU A 65 -2.17 -1.24 -0.66
C LEU A 65 -2.69 -0.32 0.45
N VAL A 66 -2.51 -0.74 1.70
CA VAL A 66 -2.83 0.08 2.87
C VAL A 66 -1.56 0.58 3.51
N TYR A 67 -1.49 1.89 3.72
CA TYR A 67 -0.32 2.57 4.26
C TYR A 67 -0.70 3.74 5.15
N GLN A 68 0.24 4.19 5.95
CA GLN A 68 0.21 5.46 6.65
C GLN A 68 1.32 6.36 6.10
N TYR A 69 1.06 7.65 6.03
CA TYR A 69 2.09 8.65 5.78
C TYR A 69 2.30 9.49 7.04
N ARG A 70 3.52 9.49 7.57
CA ARG A 70 3.88 10.23 8.78
C ARG A 70 5.31 10.70 8.68
N ASP A 71 5.57 11.98 8.99
CA ASP A 71 6.92 12.54 9.11
C ASP A 71 7.85 12.26 7.90
N GLY A 72 7.31 12.25 6.67
CA GLY A 72 8.09 11.96 5.45
C GLY A 72 8.32 10.46 5.18
N GLU A 73 7.66 9.60 5.93
CA GLU A 73 7.74 8.15 5.82
C GLU A 73 6.42 7.54 5.33
N VAL A 74 6.54 6.60 4.39
CA VAL A 74 5.42 5.75 3.96
C VAL A 74 5.57 4.40 4.65
N ILE A 75 4.64 4.10 5.55
CA ILE A 75 4.61 2.88 6.35
C ILE A 75 3.54 1.95 5.75
N ILE A 76 3.96 0.84 5.14
CA ILE A 76 3.08 -0.13 4.50
C ILE A 76 2.56 -1.12 5.55
N ILE A 77 1.24 -1.19 5.67
CA ILE A 77 0.52 -2.02 6.64
C ILE A 77 0.07 -3.34 6.03
N SER A 78 -0.41 -3.32 4.78
CA SER A 78 -0.70 -4.50 3.98
C SER A 78 -0.69 -4.18 2.48
N CYS A 79 -0.42 -5.19 1.66
CA CYS A 79 -0.50 -5.13 0.20
C CYS A 79 -1.19 -6.38 -0.40
N ARG A 80 -2.06 -7.03 0.38
CA ARG A 80 -2.83 -8.20 -0.02
C ARG A 80 -4.18 -8.19 0.69
N PHE A 81 -5.22 -8.65 -0.01
CA PHE A 81 -6.62 -8.64 0.42
C PHE A 81 -7.23 -7.24 0.55
N HIS A 82 -8.53 -7.21 0.85
CA HIS A 82 -9.29 -5.99 1.12
C HIS A 82 -9.49 -5.84 2.63
N TYR A 83 -9.57 -4.60 3.11
CA TYR A 83 -10.03 -4.28 4.48
C TYR A 83 -11.53 -3.98 4.49
#